data_AF-A0A7Y9ZJS9-F1
#
_entry.id   AF-A0A7Y9ZJS9-F1
#
_cell.length_a   1.000
_cell.length_b   1.000
_cell.length_c   1.000
_cell.angle_alpha   90.00
_cell.angle_beta   90.00
_cell.angle_gamma   90.00
#
_symmetry.space_group_name_H-M   'P 1'
#
loop_
_entity.id
_entity.type
_entity.pdbx_description
1 polymer ?
#
loop_
_entity_poly.entity_id
_entity_poly.type
_entity_poly.pdbx_seq_one_letter_code
_entity_poly.pdbx_strand_id
1 'polypeptide(L)'
;MATIFHLALASEWAAAEASGAYTTSTLGRSLAEEGFIHASRADQWTAVRDRFYADVAEPLVLLEIDTDLLDVPVVEEPPAPGVEETFPHIYGRLPASAVVKAIPLSPGTTTAAPRPAAPAVATAPAATAAPAASARPGESFSRTYFREMFFNVLVVSLALVICTAGLGIGMAIGGDRAPGISGLVGLALGVVVAVLVYRRRHPRKA
;
A
#
# COMPACT_ATOMS: atom_id res chain seq x y z
N MET A 1 11.80 3.24 15.70
CA MET A 1 12.16 4.64 15.41
C MET A 1 13.01 4.70 14.16
N ALA A 2 12.38 4.52 13.00
CA ALA A 2 12.96 4.91 11.73
C ALA A 2 12.27 6.20 11.29
N THR A 3 13.05 7.18 10.83
CA THR A 3 12.53 8.45 10.34
C THR A 3 12.73 8.51 8.83
N ILE A 4 11.67 8.83 8.11
CA ILE A 4 11.69 9.02 6.66
C ILE A 4 11.16 10.41 6.31
N PHE A 5 11.44 10.85 5.09
CA PHE A 5 11.18 12.21 4.64
C PHE A 5 10.34 12.23 3.37
N HIS A 6 9.40 13.16 3.28
CA HIS A 6 8.59 13.38 2.08
C HIS A 6 8.58 14.87 1.71
N LEU A 7 8.69 15.18 0.41
CA LEU A 7 8.60 16.55 -0.10
C LEU A 7 7.17 16.83 -0.57
N ALA A 8 6.53 17.81 0.06
CA ALA A 8 5.17 18.22 -0.27
C ALA A 8 5.13 19.71 -0.66
N LEU A 9 4.14 20.09 -1.47
CA LEU A 9 3.77 21.50 -1.58
C LEU A 9 3.19 21.96 -0.25
N ALA A 10 3.54 23.17 0.19
CA ALA A 10 3.05 23.72 1.46
C ALA A 10 1.52 23.82 1.49
N SER A 11 0.90 24.12 0.35
CA SER A 11 -0.55 24.19 0.17
C SER A 11 -1.23 22.83 0.39
N GLU A 12 -0.66 21.77 -0.17
CA GLU A 12 -1.15 20.40 0.00
C GLU A 12 -0.98 19.92 1.45
N TRP A 13 0.15 20.24 2.08
CA TRP A 13 0.37 19.91 3.48
C TRP A 13 -0.64 20.61 4.40
N ALA A 14 -0.87 21.91 4.20
CA ALA A 14 -1.88 22.65 4.99
C ALA A 14 -3.29 22.05 4.83
N ALA A 15 -3.65 21.58 3.63
CA ALA A 15 -4.92 20.88 3.39
C ALA A 15 -4.97 19.52 4.11
N ALA A 16 -3.84 18.80 4.16
CA ALA A 16 -3.73 17.54 4.90
C ALA A 16 -3.81 17.73 6.41
N GLU A 17 -3.24 18.80 6.96
CA GLU A 17 -3.40 19.15 8.38
C GLU A 17 -4.87 19.39 8.72
N ALA A 18 -5.61 20.10 7.86
CA ALA A 18 -7.03 20.36 8.07
C ALA A 18 -7.91 19.11 7.94
N SER A 19 -7.56 18.19 7.04
CA SER A 19 -8.33 16.96 6.76
C SER A 19 -7.89 15.74 7.58
N GLY A 20 -6.72 15.81 8.21
CA GLY A 20 -6.10 14.76 9.03
C GLY A 20 -5.27 13.73 8.26
N ALA A 21 -5.20 13.80 6.93
CA ALA A 21 -4.42 12.87 6.12
C ALA A 21 -3.89 13.49 4.81
N TYR A 22 -2.65 13.14 4.46
CA TYR A 22 -1.99 13.50 3.21
C TYR A 22 -2.09 12.36 2.19
N THR A 23 -2.41 12.69 0.94
CA THR A 23 -2.70 11.71 -0.13
C THR A 23 -2.03 12.04 -1.47
N THR A 24 -1.06 12.94 -1.51
CA THR A 24 -0.22 13.14 -2.69
C THR A 24 0.97 12.17 -2.62
N SER A 25 1.29 11.50 -3.73
CA SER A 25 2.35 10.51 -3.80
C SER A 25 3.71 11.17 -4.07
N THR A 26 3.73 12.06 -5.05
CA THR A 26 4.87 12.88 -5.49
C THR A 26 4.32 14.08 -6.25
N LEU A 27 5.19 14.97 -6.74
CA LEU A 27 4.80 16.18 -7.45
C LEU A 27 3.81 15.88 -8.59
N GLY A 28 2.59 16.39 -8.46
CA GLY A 28 1.53 16.27 -9.47
C GLY A 28 0.91 14.87 -9.60
N ARG A 29 1.17 13.95 -8.67
CA ARG A 29 0.59 12.60 -8.65
C ARG A 29 0.00 12.27 -7.30
N SER A 30 -1.24 11.79 -7.28
CA SER A 30 -1.92 11.36 -6.07
C SER A 30 -1.58 9.91 -5.68
N LEU A 31 -1.80 9.57 -4.41
CA LEU A 31 -1.73 8.20 -3.91
C LEU A 31 -2.65 7.24 -4.69
N ALA A 32 -3.78 7.72 -5.19
CA ALA A 32 -4.71 6.89 -5.95
C ALA A 32 -4.16 6.50 -7.33
N GLU A 33 -3.31 7.35 -7.91
CA GLU A 33 -2.70 7.12 -9.23
C GLU A 33 -1.47 6.21 -9.13
N GLU A 34 -0.60 6.41 -8.13
CA GLU A 34 0.66 5.66 -7.99
C GLU A 34 0.52 4.41 -7.09
N GLY A 35 -0.40 4.43 -6.11
CA GLY A 35 -0.64 3.33 -5.18
C GLY A 35 0.19 3.36 -3.89
N PHE A 36 1.19 4.24 -3.80
CA PHE A 36 2.01 4.50 -2.62
C PHE A 36 2.49 5.96 -2.59
N ILE A 37 3.00 6.44 -1.45
CA ILE A 37 3.65 7.76 -1.32
C ILE A 37 5.17 7.57 -1.33
N HIS A 38 5.86 8.31 -2.19
CA HIS A 38 7.32 8.28 -2.26
C HIS A 38 7.92 8.97 -1.04
N ALA A 39 8.77 8.29 -0.30
CA ALA A 39 9.56 8.89 0.76
C ALA A 39 11.05 8.74 0.45
N SER A 40 11.88 9.34 1.30
CA SER A 40 13.33 9.38 1.19
C SER A 40 13.95 9.19 2.55
N ARG A 41 15.15 8.60 2.60
CA ARG A 41 16.00 8.67 3.80
C ARG A 41 16.66 10.04 3.92
N ALA A 42 17.29 10.27 5.06
CA ALA A 42 17.94 11.55 5.39
C ALA A 42 19.03 11.94 4.36
N ASP A 43 19.73 10.97 3.80
CA ASP A 43 20.79 11.13 2.80
C ASP A 43 20.26 11.31 1.37
N GLN A 44 18.96 11.05 1.13
CA GLN A 44 18.38 11.01 -0.22
C GLN A 44 17.55 12.23 -0.60
N TRP A 45 16.83 12.82 0.37
CA TRP A 45 15.77 13.80 0.05
C TRP A 45 16.27 15.04 -0.70
N THR A 46 17.51 15.49 -0.43
CA THR A 46 18.10 16.65 -1.12
C THR A 46 18.27 16.37 -2.62
N ALA A 47 18.76 15.19 -2.99
CA ALA A 47 18.92 14.80 -4.38
C ALA A 47 17.56 14.64 -5.10
N VAL A 48 16.56 14.10 -4.39
CA VAL A 48 15.17 14.02 -4.89
C VAL A 48 14.59 15.41 -5.14
N ARG A 49 14.78 16.35 -4.20
CA ARG A 49 14.36 17.74 -4.35
C ARG A 49 14.98 18.36 -5.60
N ASP A 50 16.29 18.27 -5.74
CA ASP A 50 17.02 18.92 -6.83
C ASP A 50 16.68 18.29 -8.19
N ARG A 51 16.30 17.01 -8.24
CA ARG A 51 15.96 16.31 -9.49
C ARG A 51 14.51 16.53 -9.93
N PHE A 52 13.57 16.48 -9.01
CA PHE A 52 12.13 16.44 -9.32
C PHE A 52 11.40 17.75 -8.97
N TYR A 53 11.92 18.53 -8.02
CA TYR A 53 11.27 19.73 -7.51
C TYR A 53 12.03 21.03 -7.83
N ALA A 54 13.12 20.98 -8.60
CA ALA A 54 13.94 22.16 -8.91
C ALA A 54 13.19 23.29 -9.62
N ASP A 55 12.18 22.97 -10.43
CA ASP A 55 11.39 23.94 -11.20
C ASP A 55 10.10 24.37 -10.46
N VAL A 56 9.90 23.91 -9.21
CA VAL A 56 8.70 24.23 -8.43
C VAL A 56 8.86 25.62 -7.83
N ALA A 57 8.00 26.55 -8.28
CA ALA A 57 7.95 27.91 -7.77
C ALA A 57 7.13 28.05 -6.47
N GLU A 58 6.24 27.08 -6.20
CA GLU A 58 5.44 27.06 -4.99
C GLU A 58 6.29 26.72 -3.75
N PRO A 59 5.95 27.25 -2.56
CA PRO A 59 6.66 26.90 -1.33
C PRO A 59 6.59 25.40 -1.05
N LEU A 60 7.74 24.80 -0.72
CA LEU A 60 7.87 23.39 -0.38
C LEU A 60 8.02 23.22 1.12
N VAL A 61 7.58 22.06 1.62
CA VAL A 61 7.84 21.60 2.98
C VAL A 61 8.44 20.20 2.95
N LEU A 62 9.44 19.97 3.80
CA LEU A 62 9.96 18.64 4.09
C LEU A 62 9.21 18.08 5.30
N LEU A 63 8.45 17.01 5.07
CA LEU A 63 7.75 16.29 6.14
C LEU A 63 8.68 15.24 6.70
N GLU A 64 8.97 15.33 7.99
CA GLU A 64 9.67 14.32 8.77
C GLU A 64 8.64 13.38 9.40
N ILE A 65 8.70 12.11 9.03
CA ILE A 65 7.68 11.10 9.34
C ILE A 65 8.29 10.04 10.27
N ASP A 66 7.63 9.79 11.39
CA ASP A 66 7.96 8.67 12.27
C ASP A 66 7.22 7.42 11.78
N THR A 67 7.98 6.41 11.35
CA THR A 67 7.39 5.18 10.82
C THR A 67 6.62 4.39 11.88
N ASP A 68 6.93 4.57 13.17
CA ASP A 68 6.25 3.85 14.24
C ASP A 68 4.81 4.38 14.46
N LEU A 69 4.47 5.54 13.90
CA LEU A 69 3.14 6.16 13.94
C LEU A 69 2.28 5.83 12.72
N LEU A 70 2.82 5.10 11.74
CA LEU A 70 2.08 4.68 10.54
C LEU A 70 1.26 3.41 10.82
N ASP A 71 0.03 3.39 10.30
CA ASP A 71 -0.86 2.23 10.31
C ASP A 71 -0.75 1.37 9.04
N VAL A 72 0.21 1.70 8.17
CA VAL A 72 0.44 1.10 6.85
C VAL A 72 1.91 0.73 6.68
N PRO A 73 2.23 -0.29 5.86
CA PRO A 73 3.61 -0.72 5.69
C PRO A 73 4.44 0.32 4.91
N VAL A 74 5.72 0.38 5.28
CA VAL A 74 6.78 1.06 4.53
C VAL A 74 7.65 -0.02 3.90
N VAL A 75 7.87 0.04 2.59
CA VAL A 75 8.70 -0.94 1.86
C VAL A 75 9.85 -0.21 1.18
N GLU A 76 11.05 -0.77 1.29
CA GLU A 76 12.24 -0.29 0.58
C GLU A 76 12.28 -0.92 -0.82
N GLU A 77 12.14 -0.10 -1.86
CA GLU A 77 12.12 -0.59 -3.24
C GLU A 77 12.93 0.31 -4.18
N PRO A 78 13.50 -0.26 -5.25
CA PRO A 78 14.17 0.54 -6.26
C PRO A 78 13.15 1.35 -7.08
N PRO A 79 13.49 2.58 -7.50
CA PRO A 79 12.56 3.45 -8.23
C PRO A 79 12.34 2.99 -9.68
N ALA A 80 13.23 2.15 -10.21
CA ALA A 80 13.13 1.57 -11.53
C ALA A 80 13.93 0.25 -11.61
N PRO A 81 13.58 -0.67 -12.55
CA PRO A 81 14.36 -1.87 -12.78
C PRO A 81 15.83 -1.55 -13.11
N GLY A 82 16.76 -2.21 -12.43
CA GLY A 82 18.20 -2.03 -12.64
C GLY A 82 18.84 -0.89 -11.83
N VAL A 83 18.07 -0.20 -10.98
CA VAL A 83 18.62 0.72 -9.97
C VAL A 83 18.83 -0.07 -8.68
N GLU A 84 20.04 -0.03 -8.12
CA GLU A 84 20.35 -0.72 -6.84
C GLU A 84 19.89 0.07 -5.63
N GLU A 85 19.86 1.41 -5.72
CA GLU A 85 19.41 2.27 -4.63
C GLU A 85 17.90 2.11 -4.40
N THR A 86 17.53 1.84 -3.15
CA THR A 86 16.12 1.73 -2.73
C THR A 86 15.64 3.04 -2.11
N PHE A 87 14.32 3.24 -2.15
CA PHE A 87 13.62 4.33 -1.50
C PHE A 87 12.46 3.77 -0.67
N PRO A 88 12.12 4.39 0.47
CA PRO A 88 10.96 4.00 1.24
C PRO A 88 9.66 4.42 0.53
N HIS A 89 8.72 3.49 0.41
CA HIS A 89 7.37 3.72 -0.12
C HIS A 89 6.32 3.44 0.95
N ILE A 90 5.44 4.42 1.20
CA ILE A 90 4.34 4.31 2.17
C ILE A 90 3.07 3.83 1.44
N TYR A 91 2.59 2.63 1.75
CA TYR A 91 1.45 2.02 1.06
C TYR A 91 0.10 2.42 1.66
N GLY A 92 -0.16 3.71 1.70
CA GLY A 92 -1.42 4.26 2.19
C GLY A 92 -1.39 5.76 2.35
N ARG A 93 -2.49 6.30 2.87
CA ARG A 93 -2.55 7.72 3.23
C ARG A 93 -1.57 7.95 4.38
N LEU A 94 -0.89 9.10 4.39
CA LEU A 94 -0.04 9.50 5.49
C LEU A 94 -0.89 10.24 6.53
N PRO A 95 -1.10 9.70 7.74
CA PRO A 95 -1.80 10.43 8.80
C PRO A 95 -1.00 11.69 9.16
N ALA A 96 -1.67 12.84 9.32
CA ALA A 96 -0.97 14.07 9.71
C ALA A 96 -0.27 13.93 11.07
N SER A 97 -0.81 13.09 11.97
CA SER A 97 -0.21 12.76 13.27
C SER A 97 1.09 11.97 13.19
N ALA A 98 1.40 11.32 12.05
CA ALA A 98 2.67 10.61 11.85
C ALA A 98 3.79 11.56 11.39
N VAL A 99 3.45 12.79 10.98
CA VAL A 99 4.42 13.84 10.66
C VAL A 99 4.82 14.54 11.95
N VAL A 100 6.02 14.26 12.43
CA VAL A 100 6.53 14.82 13.69
C VAL A 100 7.13 16.21 13.50
N LYS A 101 7.47 16.58 12.26
CA LYS A 101 7.97 17.91 11.90
C LYS A 101 7.70 18.24 10.44
N ALA A 102 7.23 19.45 10.17
CA ALA A 102 7.16 20.02 8.83
C ALA A 102 8.15 21.19 8.72
N ILE A 103 9.15 21.07 7.86
CA ILE A 103 10.24 22.04 7.72
C ILE A 103 10.03 22.82 6.41
N PRO A 104 9.74 24.13 6.45
CA PRO A 104 9.67 24.95 5.25
C PRO A 104 11.01 24.96 4.51
N LEU A 105 10.97 24.74 3.21
CA LEU A 105 12.13 24.82 2.33
C LEU A 105 12.05 26.09 1.47
N SER A 106 13.18 26.77 1.31
CA SER A 106 13.28 27.88 0.37
C SER A 106 13.11 27.37 -1.07
N PRO A 107 12.46 28.15 -1.96
CA PRO A 107 12.39 27.81 -3.38
C PRO A 107 13.77 27.54 -3.97
N GLY A 108 13.88 26.55 -4.85
CA GLY A 108 15.14 26.19 -5.49
C GLY A 108 15.73 27.37 -6.25
N THR A 109 17.03 27.64 -6.08
CA THR A 109 17.75 28.57 -6.93
C THR A 109 18.17 27.82 -8.19
N THR A 110 17.56 28.14 -9.34
CA THR A 110 17.87 27.51 -10.63
C THR A 110 19.38 27.56 -10.94
N THR A 111 20.05 26.42 -10.91
CA THR A 111 21.30 26.19 -11.64
C THR A 111 21.10 24.93 -12.47
N ALA A 112 20.53 25.11 -13.66
CA ALA A 112 20.00 24.02 -14.47
C ALA A 112 21.09 23.18 -15.17
N ALA A 113 20.94 21.86 -15.11
CA ALA A 113 21.32 20.93 -16.18
C ALA A 113 20.04 20.21 -16.65
N PRO A 114 19.86 19.92 -17.95
CA PRO A 114 18.61 19.38 -18.48
C PRO A 114 18.33 17.94 -18.03
N ARG A 115 17.05 17.69 -17.71
CA ARG A 115 16.49 16.43 -17.19
C ARG A 115 16.48 15.31 -18.25
N PRO A 116 16.96 14.09 -17.97
CA PRO A 116 16.49 12.89 -18.66
C PRO A 116 15.10 12.52 -18.12
N ALA A 117 14.14 12.31 -19.03
CA ALA A 117 12.75 11.99 -18.71
C ALA A 117 12.65 10.89 -17.65
N ALA A 118 11.73 11.06 -16.68
CA ALA A 118 11.38 10.02 -15.74
C ALA A 118 10.99 8.74 -16.51
N PRO A 119 11.40 7.53 -16.08
CA PRO A 119 10.94 6.32 -16.71
C PRO A 119 9.42 6.25 -16.54
N ALA A 120 8.71 6.39 -17.66
CA ALA A 120 7.29 6.11 -17.73
C ALA A 120 7.10 4.62 -17.39
N VAL A 121 6.63 4.33 -16.19
CA VAL A 121 5.97 3.05 -15.95
C VAL A 121 4.76 3.01 -16.88
N ALA A 122 4.68 1.94 -17.67
CA ALA A 122 3.73 1.78 -18.75
C ALA A 122 2.29 2.06 -18.27
N THR A 123 1.68 3.08 -18.87
CA THR A 123 0.28 3.43 -18.72
C THR A 123 -0.63 2.26 -19.11
N ALA A 124 -1.45 1.78 -18.17
CA ALA A 124 -2.69 1.10 -18.52
C ALA A 124 -3.64 2.12 -19.21
N PRO A 125 -4.44 1.73 -20.21
CA PRO A 125 -5.15 2.68 -21.05
C PRO A 125 -6.29 3.36 -20.29
N ALA A 126 -6.39 4.67 -20.52
CA ALA A 126 -7.38 5.57 -19.97
C ALA A 126 -8.81 5.11 -20.27
N ALA A 127 -9.62 4.94 -19.21
CA ALA A 127 -11.07 4.91 -19.31
C ALA A 127 -11.60 6.33 -19.06
N THR A 128 -12.27 6.86 -20.08
CA THR A 128 -12.87 8.18 -20.18
C THR A 128 -13.74 8.54 -18.96
N ALA A 129 -13.47 9.70 -18.36
CA ALA A 129 -14.24 10.25 -17.26
C ALA A 129 -15.62 10.78 -17.72
N ALA A 130 -16.66 10.45 -16.96
CA ALA A 130 -17.96 11.12 -16.94
C ALA A 130 -18.22 11.69 -15.52
N PRO A 131 -19.07 12.71 -15.35
CA PRO A 131 -18.89 13.74 -14.32
C PRO A 131 -19.30 13.32 -12.92
N ALA A 132 -18.66 13.97 -11.95
CA ALA A 132 -18.74 13.79 -10.51
C ALA A 132 -20.18 13.70 -9.99
N ALA A 133 -20.57 12.51 -9.54
CA ALA A 133 -21.67 12.30 -8.61
C ALA A 133 -21.07 11.97 -7.23
N SER A 134 -21.55 12.66 -6.19
CA SER A 134 -21.06 12.66 -4.81
C SER A 134 -20.44 11.32 -4.36
N ALA A 135 -19.11 11.30 -4.27
CA ALA A 135 -18.39 10.14 -3.77
C ALA A 135 -18.64 10.00 -2.27
N ARG A 136 -19.43 9.00 -1.87
CA ARG A 136 -19.41 8.43 -0.52
C ARG A 136 -17.96 8.09 -0.15
N PRO A 137 -17.57 8.10 1.14
CA PRO A 137 -16.18 7.91 1.57
C PRO A 137 -15.59 6.65 0.92
N GLY A 138 -14.75 6.85 -0.10
CA GLY A 138 -14.27 5.76 -0.93
C GLY A 138 -13.30 4.91 -0.14
N GLU A 139 -13.64 3.63 0.09
CA GLU A 139 -12.63 2.66 0.52
C GLU A 139 -11.54 2.60 -0.56
N SER A 140 -10.31 2.96 -0.18
CA SER A 140 -9.14 2.85 -1.03
C SER A 140 -9.04 1.44 -1.63
N PHE A 141 -8.78 1.36 -2.93
CA PHE A 141 -8.65 0.11 -3.70
C PHE A 141 -7.69 -0.88 -3.02
N SER A 142 -6.60 -0.38 -2.43
CA SER A 142 -5.63 -1.18 -1.67
C SER A 142 -6.25 -1.80 -0.40
N ARG A 143 -7.13 -1.09 0.30
CA ARG A 143 -7.83 -1.63 1.48
C ARG A 143 -8.79 -2.74 1.09
N THR A 144 -9.49 -2.59 -0.03
CA THR A 144 -10.35 -3.64 -0.56
C THR A 144 -9.54 -4.85 -0.99
N TYR A 145 -8.45 -4.64 -1.73
CA TYR A 145 -7.55 -5.70 -2.17
C TYR A 145 -6.89 -6.46 -1.01
N PHE A 146 -6.28 -5.76 -0.05
CA PHE A 146 -5.65 -6.41 1.11
C PHE A 146 -6.69 -7.08 2.02
N ARG A 147 -7.87 -6.48 2.21
CA ARG A 147 -8.97 -7.14 2.93
C ARG A 147 -9.46 -8.40 2.22
N GLU A 148 -9.46 -8.42 0.88
CA GLU A 148 -9.76 -9.61 0.08
C GLU A 148 -8.66 -10.66 0.23
N MET A 149 -7.40 -10.24 0.15
CA MET A 149 -6.22 -11.09 0.27
C MET A 149 -6.13 -11.76 1.64
N PHE A 150 -6.20 -10.99 2.74
CA PHE A 150 -6.16 -11.53 4.10
C PHE A 150 -7.32 -12.47 4.39
N PHE A 151 -8.51 -12.15 3.87
CA PHE A 151 -9.66 -13.05 4.00
C PHE A 151 -9.43 -14.37 3.25
N ASN A 152 -8.97 -14.31 2.00
CA ASN A 152 -8.69 -15.51 1.20
C ASN A 152 -7.59 -16.37 1.86
N VAL A 153 -6.52 -15.74 2.36
CA VAL A 153 -5.45 -16.43 3.10
C VAL A 153 -5.98 -17.07 4.38
N LEU A 154 -6.84 -16.37 5.14
CA LEU A 154 -7.44 -16.90 6.36
C LEU A 154 -8.34 -18.12 6.06
N VAL A 155 -9.15 -18.05 5.01
CA VAL A 155 -10.04 -19.16 4.59
C VAL A 155 -9.23 -20.37 4.14
N VAL A 156 -8.17 -20.18 3.34
CA VAL A 156 -7.29 -21.28 2.90
C VAL A 156 -6.55 -21.89 4.09
N SER A 157 -6.04 -21.05 5.01
CA SER A 157 -5.35 -21.50 6.22
C SER A 157 -6.27 -22.32 7.12
N LEU A 158 -7.53 -21.88 7.31
CA LEU A 158 -8.53 -22.62 8.07
C LEU A 158 -8.83 -23.99 7.42
N ALA A 159 -9.00 -24.02 6.10
CA ALA A 159 -9.21 -25.28 5.38
C ALA A 159 -8.02 -26.24 5.52
N LEU A 160 -6.79 -25.71 5.48
CA LEU A 160 -5.57 -26.49 5.68
C LEU A 160 -5.49 -27.04 7.12
N VAL A 161 -5.82 -26.24 8.13
CA VAL A 161 -5.86 -26.67 9.53
C VAL A 161 -6.89 -27.79 9.76
N ILE A 162 -8.07 -27.69 9.13
CA ILE A 162 -9.09 -28.76 9.22
C ILE A 162 -8.58 -30.04 8.56
N CYS A 163 -7.88 -29.93 7.42
CA CYS A 163 -7.27 -31.07 6.75
C CYS A 163 -6.18 -31.75 7.60
N THR A 164 -5.26 -30.97 8.17
CA THR A 164 -4.17 -31.49 9.01
C THR A 164 -4.70 -32.09 10.32
N ALA A 165 -5.73 -31.49 10.93
CA ALA A 165 -6.43 -32.07 12.06
C ALA A 165 -7.09 -33.42 11.71
N GLY A 166 -7.71 -33.51 10.53
CA GLY A 166 -8.26 -34.77 10.02
C GLY A 166 -7.20 -35.87 9.90
N LEU A 167 -6.04 -35.56 9.33
CA LEU A 167 -4.91 -36.50 9.26
C LEU A 167 -4.41 -36.93 10.64
N GLY A 168 -4.26 -35.98 11.57
CA GLY A 168 -3.82 -36.26 12.95
C GLY A 168 -4.80 -37.17 13.70
N ILE A 169 -6.09 -36.96 13.54
CA ILE A 169 -7.14 -37.82 14.12
C ILE A 169 -7.05 -39.24 13.56
N GLY A 170 -6.84 -39.41 12.26
CA GLY A 170 -6.71 -40.75 11.66
C GLY A 170 -5.46 -41.50 12.12
N MET A 171 -4.35 -40.78 12.36
CA MET A 171 -3.16 -41.35 12.97
C MET A 171 -3.42 -41.82 14.40
N ALA A 172 -4.25 -41.10 15.16
CA ALA A 172 -4.59 -41.43 16.54
C ALA A 172 -5.60 -42.60 16.67
N ILE A 173 -6.51 -42.77 15.70
CA ILE A 173 -7.51 -43.86 15.69
C ILE A 173 -6.85 -45.21 15.35
N GLY A 174 -5.77 -45.20 14.56
CA GLY A 174 -5.03 -46.41 14.15
C GLY A 174 -5.71 -47.20 13.02
N GLY A 175 -4.92 -48.07 12.37
CA GLY A 175 -5.33 -48.87 11.21
C GLY A 175 -4.83 -48.32 9.87
N ASP A 176 -4.44 -49.21 8.96
CA ASP A 176 -3.67 -48.89 7.75
C ASP A 176 -4.35 -47.89 6.80
N ARG A 177 -5.68 -47.79 6.88
CA ARG A 177 -6.49 -46.89 6.03
C ARG A 177 -7.04 -45.67 6.77
N ALA A 178 -6.96 -45.64 8.10
CA ALA A 178 -7.59 -44.60 8.92
C ALA A 178 -7.02 -43.18 8.64
N PRO A 179 -5.69 -42.97 8.48
CA PRO A 179 -5.14 -41.67 8.11
C PRO A 179 -5.60 -41.19 6.72
N GLY A 180 -5.70 -42.11 5.76
CA GLY A 180 -6.16 -41.78 4.41
C GLY A 180 -7.61 -41.34 4.37
N ILE A 181 -8.49 -42.07 5.08
CA ILE A 181 -9.92 -41.77 5.16
C ILE A 181 -10.16 -40.46 5.91
N SER A 182 -9.50 -40.24 7.04
CA SER A 182 -9.69 -39.04 7.86
C SER A 182 -9.11 -37.78 7.19
N GLY A 183 -8.02 -37.91 6.41
CA GLY A 183 -7.48 -36.84 5.58
C GLY A 183 -8.45 -36.42 4.46
N LEU A 184 -9.08 -37.38 3.77
CA LEU A 184 -10.10 -37.09 2.77
C LEU A 184 -11.33 -36.40 3.37
N VAL A 185 -11.77 -36.86 4.54
CA VAL A 185 -12.88 -36.22 5.28
C VAL A 185 -12.51 -34.80 5.71
N GLY A 186 -11.30 -34.59 6.22
CA GLY A 186 -10.79 -33.26 6.59
C GLY A 186 -10.72 -32.30 5.40
N LEU A 187 -10.23 -32.77 4.24
CA LEU A 187 -10.20 -31.99 3.01
C LEU A 187 -11.61 -31.61 2.54
N ALA A 188 -12.53 -32.58 2.48
CA ALA A 188 -13.91 -32.34 2.06
C ALA A 188 -14.60 -31.33 2.99
N LEU A 189 -14.42 -31.46 4.31
CA LEU A 189 -14.96 -30.54 5.29
C LEU A 189 -14.35 -29.13 5.15
N GLY A 190 -13.04 -29.02 4.96
CA GLY A 190 -12.34 -27.75 4.75
C GLY A 190 -12.85 -27.01 3.52
N VAL A 191 -13.06 -27.71 2.40
CA VAL A 191 -13.62 -27.14 1.16
C VAL A 191 -15.06 -26.68 1.38
N VAL A 192 -15.90 -27.47 2.04
CA VAL A 192 -17.29 -27.09 2.33
C VAL A 192 -17.35 -25.84 3.21
N VAL A 193 -16.54 -25.78 4.27
CA VAL A 193 -16.45 -24.59 5.15
C VAL A 193 -15.98 -23.37 4.36
N ALA A 194 -14.94 -23.51 3.53
CA ALA A 194 -14.44 -22.42 2.69
C ALA A 194 -15.52 -21.89 1.73
N VAL A 195 -16.23 -22.77 1.04
CA VAL A 195 -17.32 -22.41 0.12
C VAL A 195 -18.47 -21.72 0.86
N LEU A 196 -18.86 -22.20 2.04
CA LEU A 196 -19.92 -21.58 2.84
C LEU A 196 -19.54 -20.18 3.32
N VAL A 197 -18.32 -20.02 3.84
CA VAL A 197 -17.79 -18.73 4.30
C VAL A 197 -17.69 -17.74 3.13
N TYR A 198 -17.20 -18.21 1.98
CA TYR A 198 -17.11 -17.40 0.76
C TYR A 198 -18.51 -16.98 0.25
N ARG A 199 -19.47 -17.91 0.18
CA ARG A 199 -20.85 -17.61 -0.27
C ARG A 199 -21.60 -16.68 0.67
N ARG A 200 -21.36 -16.75 1.98
CA ARG A 200 -21.96 -15.82 2.97
C ARG A 200 -21.44 -14.40 2.80
N ARG A 201 -20.16 -14.24 2.45
CA ARG A 201 -19.53 -12.92 2.22
C ARG A 201 -19.87 -12.33 0.85
N HIS A 202 -20.08 -13.18 -0.16
CA HIS A 202 -20.41 -12.78 -1.53
C HIS A 202 -21.77 -13.36 -1.96
N PRO A 203 -22.90 -12.86 -1.43
CA PRO A 203 -24.21 -13.29 -1.87
C PRO A 203 -24.40 -12.93 -3.34
N ARG A 204 -24.77 -13.90 -4.17
CA ARG A 204 -25.17 -13.63 -5.57
C ARG A 204 -26.37 -12.71 -5.54
N LYS A 205 -26.30 -11.58 -6.24
CA LYS A 205 -27.47 -10.76 -6.53
C LYS A 205 -28.42 -11.61 -7.38
N ALA A 206 -29.62 -11.87 -6.85
CA ALA A 206 -30.71 -12.52 -7.56
C ALA A 206 -31.31 -11.58 -8.62
#